data_AF-A0A933PHU1-F1
#
_entry.id   AF-A0A933PHU1-F1
#
_cell.length_a   1.000
_cell.length_b   1.000
_cell.length_c   1.000
_cell.angle_alpha   90.00
_cell.angle_beta   90.00
_cell.angle_gamma   90.00
#
_symmetry.space_group_name_H-M   'P 1'
#
loop_
_entity.id
_entity.type
_entity.pdbx_description
1 polymer ?
#
loop_
_entity_poly.entity_id
_entity_poly.type
_entity_poly.pdbx_seq_one_letter_code
_entity_poly.pdbx_strand_id
1 'polypeptide(L)'
;MDLSVFYAGLLTAPSAAERVWGVERWTEYLGDDAHLLPLLDDDAPVVRSHGGRRLLVEVRAVALVALQDRHRGARHGWPYGPVVVRRAMPADDALAQARAALDALDPAERAAVTGRVTTTLAERVGPAEDDADACRAYCTLLALGLIPHEVQEVDPATLLTPLQVAVHRSQLVSPRPVPHLRFDSPDGPVGYLYREGTWVHDLDESPLGRDVARFLERLVAADRPRWTAVGPTTGDDVDHLRDVAAAIARVCPCTVVPGDA
;
A
#
# COMPACT_ATOMS: atom_id res chain seq x y z
N MET A 1 -24.02 11.37 -17.11
CA MET A 1 -23.55 11.69 -15.75
C MET A 1 -22.14 12.21 -15.90
N ASP A 2 -21.85 13.39 -15.37
CA ASP A 2 -20.49 13.93 -15.39
C ASP A 2 -19.63 13.07 -14.45
N LEU A 3 -18.62 12.40 -15.00
CA LEU A 3 -17.75 11.49 -14.26
C LEU A 3 -16.95 12.24 -13.18
N SER A 4 -16.72 13.55 -13.36
CA SER A 4 -16.10 14.40 -12.34
C SER A 4 -16.98 14.54 -11.10
N VAL A 5 -18.29 14.67 -11.29
CA VAL A 5 -19.28 14.76 -10.21
C VAL A 5 -19.40 13.43 -9.45
N PHE A 6 -19.24 12.30 -10.16
CA PHE A 6 -19.34 10.97 -9.55
C PHE A 6 -18.22 10.69 -8.53
N TYR A 7 -16.94 10.83 -8.91
CA TYR A 7 -15.86 10.55 -7.96
C TYR A 7 -15.73 11.66 -6.90
N ALA A 8 -16.05 12.92 -7.21
CA ALA A 8 -16.05 14.00 -6.20
C ALA A 8 -17.07 13.73 -5.06
N GLY A 9 -18.22 13.15 -5.40
CA GLY A 9 -19.18 12.65 -4.41
C GLY A 9 -18.59 11.55 -3.52
N LEU A 10 -17.84 10.61 -4.09
CA LEU A 10 -17.16 9.54 -3.33
C LEU A 10 -16.06 10.09 -2.41
N LEU A 11 -15.27 11.07 -2.87
CA LEU A 11 -14.19 11.68 -2.08
C LEU A 11 -14.70 12.47 -0.86
N THR A 12 -15.97 12.87 -0.85
CA THR A 12 -16.63 13.57 0.26
C THR A 12 -17.62 12.69 1.02
N ALA A 13 -17.71 11.40 0.66
CA ALA A 13 -18.63 10.46 1.27
C ALA A 13 -18.28 10.24 2.76
N PRO A 14 -19.27 9.92 3.62
CA PRO A 14 -19.03 9.72 5.04
C PRO A 14 -18.24 8.44 5.36
N SER A 15 -18.30 7.40 4.51
CA SER A 15 -17.51 6.17 4.70
C SER A 15 -16.07 6.33 4.20
N ALA A 16 -15.12 5.86 4.99
CA ALA A 16 -13.71 5.82 4.63
C ALA A 16 -13.45 4.88 3.43
N ALA A 17 -14.20 3.77 3.32
CA ALA A 17 -14.09 2.85 2.19
C ALA A 17 -14.59 3.50 0.88
N GLU A 18 -15.67 4.27 0.94
CA GLU A 18 -16.18 5.03 -0.21
C GLU A 18 -15.18 6.11 -0.65
N ARG A 19 -14.53 6.80 0.28
CA ARG A 19 -13.48 7.76 -0.05
C ARG A 19 -12.28 7.09 -0.71
N VAL A 20 -11.82 5.95 -0.19
CA VAL A 20 -10.77 5.13 -0.85
C VAL A 20 -11.18 4.72 -2.25
N TRP A 21 -12.43 4.29 -2.45
CA TRP A 21 -12.95 4.00 -3.78
C TRP A 21 -12.98 5.25 -4.68
N GLY A 22 -13.30 6.41 -4.12
CA GLY A 22 -13.18 7.71 -4.77
C GLY A 22 -11.76 8.01 -5.25
N VAL A 23 -10.73 7.70 -4.45
CA VAL A 23 -9.31 7.84 -4.85
C VAL A 23 -8.97 6.94 -6.03
N GLU A 24 -9.46 5.70 -6.02
CA GLU A 24 -9.26 4.76 -7.12
C GLU A 24 -9.93 5.26 -8.42
N ARG A 25 -11.17 5.78 -8.34
CA ARG A 25 -11.85 6.38 -9.49
C ARG A 25 -11.17 7.67 -9.96
N TRP A 26 -10.71 8.50 -9.04
CA TRP A 26 -9.94 9.70 -9.38
C TRP A 26 -8.70 9.35 -10.21
N THR A 27 -8.03 8.25 -9.85
CA THR A 27 -6.85 7.75 -10.58
C THR A 27 -7.23 7.28 -11.99
N GLU A 28 -8.32 6.52 -12.11
CA GLU A 28 -8.85 6.01 -13.39
C GLU A 28 -9.24 7.15 -14.36
N TYR A 29 -9.86 8.21 -13.84
CA TYR A 29 -10.41 9.32 -14.64
C TYR A 29 -9.52 10.57 -14.68
N LEU A 30 -8.27 10.46 -14.23
CA LEU A 30 -7.28 11.54 -14.23
C LEU A 30 -7.78 12.84 -13.58
N GLY A 31 -8.47 12.73 -12.45
CA GLY A 31 -9.08 13.87 -11.76
C GLY A 31 -8.07 14.96 -11.34
N ASP A 32 -8.60 16.12 -10.94
CA ASP A 32 -7.80 17.23 -10.43
C ASP A 32 -7.25 16.92 -9.03
N ASP A 33 -5.96 17.20 -8.81
CA ASP A 33 -5.26 17.02 -7.54
C ASP A 33 -5.97 17.77 -6.41
N ALA A 34 -6.60 18.92 -6.70
CA ALA A 34 -7.38 19.72 -5.75
C ALA A 34 -8.48 18.90 -5.04
N HIS A 35 -8.99 17.83 -5.66
CA HIS A 35 -9.97 16.95 -5.05
C HIS A 35 -9.38 15.98 -4.02
N LEU A 36 -8.10 15.61 -4.14
CA LEU A 36 -7.43 14.70 -3.21
C LEU A 36 -6.70 15.40 -2.08
N LEU A 37 -6.31 16.67 -2.25
CA LEU A 37 -5.59 17.42 -1.21
C LEU A 37 -6.27 17.40 0.16
N PRO A 38 -7.61 17.59 0.29
CA PRO A 38 -8.27 17.50 1.60
C PRO A 38 -8.15 16.13 2.27
N LEU A 39 -7.96 15.05 1.50
CA LEU A 39 -7.83 13.70 2.04
C LEU A 39 -6.45 13.44 2.66
N LEU A 40 -5.44 14.28 2.41
CA LEU A 40 -4.14 14.18 3.09
C LEU A 40 -4.26 14.40 4.61
N ASP A 41 -5.34 15.04 5.07
CA ASP A 41 -5.67 15.23 6.48
C ASP A 41 -6.67 14.18 7.02
N ASP A 42 -7.11 13.21 6.23
CA ASP A 42 -8.10 12.22 6.66
C ASP A 42 -7.43 10.99 7.30
N ASP A 43 -7.48 10.90 8.63
CA ASP A 43 -6.99 9.77 9.45
C ASP A 43 -7.98 8.62 9.59
N ALA A 44 -9.11 8.64 8.87
CA ALA A 44 -10.08 7.56 8.98
C ALA A 44 -9.44 6.22 8.55
N PRO A 45 -9.52 5.16 9.38
CA PRO A 45 -8.93 3.87 9.05
C PRO A 45 -9.79 3.08 8.06
N VAL A 46 -9.13 2.31 7.21
CA VAL A 46 -9.70 1.32 6.30
C VAL A 46 -8.88 0.05 6.41
N VAL A 47 -9.56 -1.11 6.41
CA VAL A 47 -8.89 -2.40 6.38
C VAL A 47 -8.55 -2.77 4.94
N ARG A 48 -7.30 -3.17 4.69
CA ARG A 48 -6.82 -3.67 3.41
C ARG A 48 -6.12 -5.01 3.63
N SER A 49 -6.24 -5.90 2.66
CA SER A 49 -5.55 -7.20 2.68
C SER A 49 -4.25 -7.12 1.88
N HIS A 50 -3.14 -7.56 2.47
CA HIS A 50 -1.85 -7.66 1.80
C HIS A 50 -1.10 -8.89 2.29
N GLY A 51 -0.61 -9.74 1.38
CA GLY A 51 0.12 -10.96 1.73
C GLY A 51 -0.65 -11.91 2.68
N GLY A 52 -1.98 -12.00 2.53
CA GLY A 52 -2.85 -12.78 3.41
C GLY A 52 -3.09 -12.17 4.80
N ARG A 53 -2.56 -10.98 5.09
CA ARG A 53 -2.72 -10.27 6.36
C ARG A 53 -3.70 -9.11 6.20
N ARG A 54 -4.49 -8.86 7.25
CA ARG A 54 -5.35 -7.68 7.36
C ARG A 54 -4.57 -6.54 8.00
N LEU A 55 -4.49 -5.43 7.30
CA LEU A 55 -3.77 -4.22 7.72
C LEU A 55 -4.74 -3.04 7.78
N LEU A 56 -4.64 -2.24 8.83
CA LEU A 56 -5.27 -0.94 8.96
C LEU A 56 -4.38 0.12 8.32
N VAL A 57 -4.94 0.84 7.37
CA VAL A 57 -4.33 1.99 6.69
C VAL A 57 -5.26 3.19 6.79
N GLU A 58 -4.74 4.39 6.63
CA GLU A 58 -5.55 5.62 6.68
C GLU A 58 -5.91 6.08 5.26
N VAL A 59 -7.06 6.73 5.10
CA VAL A 59 -7.47 7.35 3.82
C VAL A 59 -6.37 8.26 3.27
N ARG A 60 -5.73 9.08 4.13
CA ARG A 60 -4.60 9.94 3.74
C ARG A 60 -3.42 9.20 3.12
N ALA A 61 -3.12 7.99 3.60
CA ALA A 61 -2.02 7.20 3.04
C ALA A 61 -2.35 6.76 1.61
N VAL A 62 -3.63 6.42 1.34
CA VAL A 62 -4.11 6.07 0.00
C VAL A 62 -4.09 7.29 -0.92
N ALA A 63 -4.58 8.44 -0.45
CA ALA A 63 -4.56 9.69 -1.21
C ALA A 63 -3.13 10.15 -1.55
N LEU A 64 -2.20 10.06 -0.59
CA LEU A 64 -0.79 10.35 -0.79
C LEU A 64 -0.20 9.51 -1.91
N VAL A 65 -0.41 8.19 -1.86
CA VAL A 65 0.12 7.26 -2.85
C VAL A 65 -0.42 7.59 -4.25
N ALA A 66 -1.72 7.89 -4.38
CA ALA A 66 -2.32 8.26 -5.66
C ALA A 66 -1.75 9.56 -6.23
N LEU A 67 -1.58 10.60 -5.41
CA LEU A 67 -0.95 11.86 -5.81
C LEU A 67 0.51 11.64 -6.22
N GLN A 68 1.30 10.92 -5.41
CA GLN A 68 2.70 10.63 -5.74
C GLN A 68 2.82 9.84 -7.05
N ASP A 69 1.95 8.85 -7.30
CA ASP A 69 1.92 8.07 -8.53
C ASP A 69 1.65 8.97 -9.76
N ARG A 70 0.70 9.91 -9.65
CA ARG A 70 0.41 10.88 -10.73
C ARG A 70 1.58 11.82 -10.99
N HIS A 71 2.16 12.41 -9.95
CA HIS A 71 3.30 13.33 -10.07
C HIS A 71 4.54 12.63 -10.64
N ARG A 72 4.79 11.37 -10.25
CA ARG A 72 5.81 10.52 -10.87
C ARG A 72 5.55 10.31 -12.35
N GLY A 73 4.31 9.95 -12.72
CA GLY A 73 3.91 9.76 -14.13
C GLY A 73 4.07 11.03 -14.98
N ALA A 74 3.79 12.19 -14.40
CA ALA A 74 3.96 13.50 -15.04
C ALA A 74 5.39 14.05 -15.00
N ARG A 75 6.31 13.39 -14.27
CA ARG A 75 7.68 13.87 -13.99
C ARG A 75 7.71 15.25 -13.33
N HIS A 76 6.74 15.52 -12.47
CA HIS A 76 6.70 16.72 -11.66
C HIS A 76 7.23 16.42 -10.25
N GLY A 77 7.91 17.39 -9.63
CA GLY A 77 8.30 17.31 -8.23
C GLY A 77 7.09 17.44 -7.30
N TRP A 78 7.24 17.07 -6.02
CA TRP A 78 6.17 17.19 -5.02
C TRP A 78 5.93 18.66 -4.63
N PRO A 79 4.75 19.26 -4.93
CA PRO A 79 4.53 20.68 -4.68
C PRO A 79 3.77 20.98 -3.36
N TYR A 80 3.40 19.95 -2.59
CA TYR A 80 2.47 20.10 -1.46
C TYR A 80 3.12 20.18 -0.08
N GLY A 81 4.46 20.16 -0.02
CA GLY A 81 5.19 20.22 1.25
C GLY A 81 5.09 18.92 2.06
N PRO A 82 5.35 18.97 3.39
CA PRO A 82 5.36 17.78 4.22
C PRO A 82 3.95 17.19 4.38
N VAL A 83 3.91 15.88 4.64
CA VAL A 83 2.68 15.10 4.80
C VAL A 83 2.66 14.36 6.12
N VAL A 84 1.47 14.15 6.67
CA VAL A 84 1.29 13.34 7.87
C VAL A 84 0.90 11.94 7.45
N VAL A 85 1.72 10.94 7.78
CA VAL A 85 1.39 9.54 7.47
C VAL A 85 1.85 8.59 8.56
N ARG A 86 1.17 7.45 8.64
CA ARG A 86 1.49 6.37 9.57
C ARG A 86 1.77 5.07 8.85
N ARG A 87 2.51 4.20 9.53
CA ARG A 87 2.69 2.83 9.06
C ARG A 87 1.37 2.08 9.13
N ALA A 88 1.13 1.23 8.13
CA ALA A 88 0.05 0.26 8.18
C ALA A 88 0.20 -0.61 9.44
N MET A 89 -0.88 -0.79 10.19
CA MET A 89 -0.89 -1.56 11.43
C MET A 89 -1.62 -2.89 11.21
N PRO A 90 -1.05 -4.05 11.59
CA PRO A 90 -1.80 -5.30 11.56
C PRO A 90 -3.07 -5.23 12.43
N ALA A 91 -4.19 -5.75 11.91
CA ALA A 91 -5.47 -5.69 12.61
C ALA A 91 -5.42 -6.38 13.98
N ASP A 92 -4.74 -7.53 14.07
CA ASP A 92 -4.57 -8.29 15.31
C ASP A 92 -3.75 -7.49 16.35
N ASP A 93 -2.73 -6.77 15.92
CA ASP A 93 -1.92 -5.92 16.79
C ASP A 93 -2.76 -4.75 17.32
N ALA A 94 -3.58 -4.13 16.46
CA ALA A 94 -4.48 -3.05 16.86
C ALA A 94 -5.49 -3.54 17.92
N LEU A 95 -6.10 -4.71 17.70
CA LEU A 95 -7.04 -5.32 18.63
C LEU A 95 -6.39 -5.62 19.98
N ALA A 96 -5.21 -6.24 19.98
CA ALA A 96 -4.48 -6.57 21.20
C ALA A 96 -4.08 -5.32 21.98
N GLN A 97 -3.52 -4.31 21.31
CA GLN A 97 -3.11 -3.05 21.94
C GLN A 97 -4.29 -2.25 22.46
N ALA A 98 -5.38 -2.14 21.69
CA ALA A 98 -6.57 -1.40 22.11
C ALA A 98 -7.21 -2.04 23.34
N ARG A 99 -7.28 -3.37 23.39
CA ARG A 99 -7.76 -4.10 24.56
C ARG A 99 -6.92 -3.80 25.80
N ALA A 100 -5.59 -3.96 25.69
CA ALA A 100 -4.68 -3.69 26.79
C ALA A 100 -4.78 -2.23 27.28
N ALA A 101 -4.91 -1.28 26.35
CA ALA A 101 -5.07 0.13 26.68
C ALA A 101 -6.39 0.41 27.41
N LEU A 102 -7.51 -0.14 26.92
CA LEU A 102 -8.81 0.02 27.58
C LEU A 102 -8.84 -0.64 28.96
N ASP A 103 -8.21 -1.81 29.11
CA ASP A 103 -8.13 -2.55 30.38
C ASP A 103 -7.39 -1.75 31.47
N ALA A 104 -6.48 -0.86 31.09
CA ALA A 104 -5.73 0.02 31.99
C ALA A 104 -6.48 1.29 32.41
N LEU A 105 -7.55 1.68 31.69
CA LEU A 105 -8.35 2.85 32.01
C LEU A 105 -9.33 2.58 33.15
N ASP A 106 -9.65 3.63 33.90
CA ASP A 106 -10.79 3.58 34.81
C ASP A 106 -12.12 3.47 34.03
N PRO A 107 -13.22 3.05 34.69
CA PRO A 107 -14.50 2.85 34.00
C PRO A 107 -15.08 4.12 33.35
N ALA A 108 -14.85 5.29 33.91
CA ALA A 108 -15.40 6.55 33.40
C ALA A 108 -14.64 7.02 32.15
N GLU A 109 -13.31 6.94 32.19
CA GLU A 109 -12.44 7.22 31.04
C GLU A 109 -12.71 6.24 29.90
N ARG A 110 -12.82 4.94 30.21
CA ARG A 110 -13.18 3.91 29.23
C ARG A 110 -14.51 4.21 28.53
N ALA A 111 -15.52 4.61 29.29
CA ALA A 111 -16.82 4.96 28.73
C ALA A 111 -16.74 6.21 27.82
N ALA A 112 -16.00 7.24 28.25
CA ALA A 112 -15.80 8.45 27.46
C ALA A 112 -15.07 8.17 26.13
N VAL A 113 -13.99 7.38 26.17
CA VAL A 113 -13.24 6.97 24.96
C VAL A 113 -14.12 6.16 24.03
N THR A 114 -14.84 5.16 24.55
CA THR A 114 -15.74 4.31 23.77
C THR A 114 -16.84 5.15 23.09
N GLY A 115 -17.39 6.14 23.79
CA GLY A 115 -18.36 7.08 23.21
C GLY A 115 -17.80 7.87 22.03
N ARG A 116 -16.62 8.50 22.19
CA ARG A 116 -15.95 9.24 21.10
C ARG A 116 -15.64 8.36 19.90
N VAL A 117 -15.16 7.14 20.15
CA VAL A 117 -14.85 6.16 19.09
C VAL A 117 -16.11 5.76 18.35
N THR A 118 -17.21 5.49 19.06
CA THR A 118 -18.50 5.12 18.45
C THR A 118 -19.01 6.23 17.51
N THR A 119 -18.95 7.49 17.97
CA THR A 119 -19.29 8.66 17.13
C THR A 119 -18.38 8.75 15.90
N THR A 120 -17.06 8.60 16.08
CA THR A 120 -16.10 8.64 14.96
C THR A 120 -16.38 7.55 13.94
N LEU A 121 -16.69 6.33 14.39
CA LEU A 121 -17.02 5.22 13.50
C LEU A 121 -18.29 5.50 12.69
N ALA A 122 -19.33 6.06 13.32
CA ALA A 122 -20.58 6.36 12.65
C ALA A 122 -20.47 7.52 11.65
N GLU A 123 -19.72 8.56 12.00
CA GLU A 123 -19.70 9.82 11.23
C GLU A 123 -18.61 9.85 10.14
N ARG A 124 -17.47 9.18 10.37
CA ARG A 124 -16.28 9.33 9.52
C ARG A 124 -15.74 8.04 8.91
N VAL A 125 -15.97 6.89 9.56
CA VAL A 125 -15.36 5.62 9.12
C VAL A 125 -16.38 4.78 8.36
N GLY A 126 -17.56 4.57 8.92
CA GLY A 126 -18.60 3.70 8.39
C GLY A 126 -18.06 2.33 7.95
N PRO A 127 -17.40 1.56 8.84
CA PRO A 127 -16.75 0.31 8.46
C PRO A 127 -17.78 -0.76 8.10
N ALA A 128 -17.40 -1.68 7.20
CA ALA A 128 -18.15 -2.92 7.00
C ALA A 128 -18.19 -3.75 8.30
N GLU A 129 -19.20 -4.60 8.46
CA GLU A 129 -19.40 -5.38 9.68
C GLU A 129 -18.15 -6.21 10.06
N ASP A 130 -17.54 -6.87 9.07
CA ASP A 130 -16.33 -7.69 9.25
C ASP A 130 -15.09 -6.87 9.66
N ASP A 131 -15.08 -5.57 9.40
CA ASP A 131 -13.97 -4.65 9.68
C ASP A 131 -14.21 -3.79 10.94
N ALA A 132 -15.43 -3.80 11.48
CA ALA A 132 -15.86 -2.88 12.52
C ALA A 132 -14.99 -2.95 13.78
N ASP A 133 -14.60 -4.15 14.21
CA ASP A 133 -13.77 -4.33 15.40
C ASP A 133 -12.33 -3.84 15.20
N ALA A 134 -11.73 -4.09 14.03
CA ALA A 134 -10.40 -3.61 13.70
C ALA A 134 -10.36 -2.09 13.63
N CYS A 135 -11.33 -1.48 12.95
CA CYS A 135 -11.45 -0.02 12.88
C CYS A 135 -11.73 0.59 14.26
N ARG A 136 -12.59 -0.02 15.09
CA ARG A 136 -12.84 0.43 16.47
C ARG A 136 -11.56 0.40 17.30
N ALA A 137 -10.78 -0.68 17.20
CA ALA A 137 -9.51 -0.80 17.89
C ALA A 137 -8.54 0.31 17.48
N TYR A 138 -8.37 0.54 16.17
CA TYR A 138 -7.52 1.61 15.68
C TYR A 138 -7.97 3.00 16.13
N CYS A 139 -9.26 3.33 16.00
CA CYS A 139 -9.82 4.59 16.46
C CYS A 139 -9.67 4.77 17.98
N THR A 140 -9.71 3.68 18.75
CA THR A 140 -9.43 3.72 20.21
C THR A 140 -7.99 4.14 20.46
N LEU A 141 -7.03 3.52 19.78
CA LEU A 141 -5.62 3.86 19.91
C LEU A 141 -5.33 5.32 19.48
N LEU A 142 -6.00 5.81 18.43
CA LEU A 142 -5.95 7.23 18.03
C LEU A 142 -6.53 8.14 19.11
N ALA A 143 -7.72 7.82 19.65
CA ALA A 143 -8.39 8.63 20.67
C ALA A 143 -7.62 8.69 22.00
N LEU A 144 -6.71 7.73 22.23
CA LEU A 144 -5.80 7.68 23.38
C LEU A 144 -4.42 8.28 23.08
N GLY A 145 -4.16 8.71 21.84
CA GLY A 145 -2.86 9.25 21.44
C GLY A 145 -1.73 8.22 21.45
N LEU A 146 -2.04 6.93 21.40
CA LEU A 146 -1.08 5.83 21.45
C LEU A 146 -0.41 5.53 20.10
N ILE A 147 -0.93 6.14 19.02
CA ILE A 147 -0.33 6.06 17.69
C ILE A 147 0.12 7.47 17.30
N PRO A 148 1.43 7.78 17.36
CA PRO A 148 1.93 9.11 17.04
C PRO A 148 1.72 9.42 15.55
N HIS A 149 1.53 10.70 15.24
CA HIS A 149 1.61 11.22 13.88
C HIS A 149 3.08 11.58 13.60
N GLU A 150 3.59 11.17 12.44
CA GLU A 150 4.88 11.63 11.95
C GLU A 150 4.66 12.54 10.73
N VAL A 151 5.10 13.79 10.87
CA VAL A 151 5.20 14.71 9.75
C VAL A 151 6.47 14.35 8.97
N GLN A 152 6.32 14.12 7.68
CA GLN A 152 7.38 13.62 6.82
C GLN A 152 7.53 14.49 5.59
N GLU A 153 8.76 14.92 5.32
CA GLU A 153 9.12 15.55 4.05
C GLU A 153 9.10 14.50 2.95
N VAL A 154 8.44 14.82 1.84
CA VAL A 154 8.46 13.99 0.63
C VAL A 154 9.73 14.34 -0.14
N ASP A 155 10.56 13.34 -0.42
CA ASP A 155 11.77 13.55 -1.21
C ASP A 155 11.40 14.00 -2.63
N PRO A 156 11.93 15.13 -3.13
CA PRO A 156 11.49 15.71 -4.40
C PRO A 156 11.97 14.92 -5.63
N ALA A 157 12.96 14.04 -5.49
CA ALA A 157 13.50 13.23 -6.57
C ALA A 157 12.78 11.89 -6.70
N THR A 158 12.55 11.20 -5.57
CA THR A 158 11.90 9.88 -5.53
C THR A 158 10.39 9.96 -5.33
N LEU A 159 9.90 11.08 -4.82
CA LEU A 159 8.51 11.30 -4.40
C LEU A 159 8.05 10.28 -3.35
N LEU A 160 8.97 9.89 -2.45
CA LEU A 160 8.73 8.98 -1.33
C LEU A 160 8.97 9.68 0.00
N THR A 161 8.24 9.26 1.03
CA THR A 161 8.52 9.64 2.42
C THR A 161 9.57 8.71 3.04
N PRO A 162 10.31 9.15 4.08
CA PRO A 162 11.22 8.28 4.85
C PRO A 162 10.59 6.97 5.32
N LEU A 163 9.32 7.00 5.74
CA LEU A 163 8.56 5.81 6.12
C LEU A 163 8.37 4.84 4.96
N GLN A 164 8.02 5.35 3.78
CA GLN A 164 7.89 4.50 2.58
C GLN A 164 9.23 3.83 2.28
N VAL A 165 10.34 4.58 2.30
CA VAL A 165 11.69 4.03 2.10
C VAL A 165 12.04 2.97 3.16
N ALA A 166 11.69 3.20 4.43
CA ALA A 166 11.93 2.23 5.51
C ALA A 166 11.10 0.94 5.33
N VAL A 167 9.85 1.06 4.89
CA VAL A 167 8.99 -0.08 4.54
C VAL A 167 9.61 -0.87 3.39
N HIS A 168 10.03 -0.19 2.31
CA HIS A 168 10.70 -0.82 1.16
C HIS A 168 11.94 -1.60 1.60
N ARG A 169 12.84 -0.96 2.36
CA ARG A 169 14.04 -1.63 2.87
C ARG A 169 13.72 -2.84 3.74
N SER A 170 12.68 -2.77 4.56
CA SER A 170 12.29 -3.88 5.44
C SER A 170 11.79 -5.10 4.67
N GLN A 171 11.18 -4.91 3.51
CA GLN A 171 10.72 -6.00 2.66
C GLN A 171 11.91 -6.78 2.11
N LEU A 172 12.97 -6.10 1.69
CA LEU A 172 14.14 -6.68 1.01
C LEU A 172 15.05 -7.55 1.89
N VAL A 173 14.85 -7.61 3.22
CA VAL A 173 15.80 -8.22 4.19
C VAL A 173 15.40 -9.63 4.68
N SER A 174 14.25 -10.19 4.26
CA SER A 174 13.86 -11.56 4.67
C SER A 174 14.85 -12.66 4.20
N PRO A 175 15.01 -13.77 4.94
CA PRO A 175 15.77 -14.94 4.49
C PRO A 175 15.03 -15.58 3.31
N ARG A 176 15.43 -15.20 2.10
CA ARG A 176 14.78 -15.60 0.84
C ARG A 176 15.48 -16.84 0.26
N PRO A 177 14.76 -17.69 -0.50
CA PRO A 177 15.39 -18.61 -1.45
C PRO A 177 16.30 -17.84 -2.42
N VAL A 178 17.29 -18.51 -3.02
CA VAL A 178 18.15 -17.87 -4.03
C VAL A 178 17.26 -17.38 -5.18
N PRO A 179 17.28 -16.06 -5.48
CA PRO A 179 16.42 -15.51 -6.51
C PRO A 179 16.86 -15.96 -7.90
N HIS A 180 15.91 -16.20 -8.80
CA HIS A 180 16.23 -16.49 -10.21
C HIS A 180 16.47 -15.19 -11.00
N LEU A 181 15.69 -14.14 -10.69
CA LEU A 181 15.97 -12.77 -11.11
C LEU A 181 15.94 -11.84 -9.91
N ARG A 182 16.86 -10.89 -9.88
CA ARG A 182 16.83 -9.71 -9.02
C ARG A 182 16.60 -8.48 -9.88
N PHE A 183 15.69 -7.62 -9.46
CA PHE A 183 15.42 -6.33 -10.09
C PHE A 183 16.09 -5.24 -9.25
N ASP A 184 16.91 -4.41 -9.87
CA ASP A 184 17.66 -3.35 -9.19
C ASP A 184 17.25 -1.96 -9.70
N SER A 185 17.23 -1.01 -8.77
CA SER A 185 17.22 0.44 -8.99
C SER A 185 18.63 1.00 -8.80
N PRO A 186 18.89 2.27 -9.17
CA PRO A 186 20.13 2.95 -8.81
C PRO A 186 20.42 2.96 -7.30
N ASP A 187 19.38 2.90 -6.46
CA ASP A 187 19.47 3.00 -5.01
C ASP A 187 19.52 1.64 -4.29
N GLY A 188 19.46 0.53 -5.04
CA GLY A 188 19.52 -0.83 -4.51
C GLY A 188 18.47 -1.78 -5.09
N PRO A 189 18.39 -3.02 -4.57
CA PRO A 189 17.45 -4.02 -5.06
C PRO A 189 16.01 -3.56 -4.81
N VAL A 190 15.17 -3.74 -5.82
CA VAL A 190 13.73 -3.45 -5.84
C VAL A 190 12.93 -4.70 -5.51
N GLY A 191 13.48 -5.86 -5.82
CA GLY A 191 12.82 -7.12 -5.52
C GLY A 191 13.33 -8.27 -6.34
N TYR A 192 12.62 -9.38 -6.27
CA TYR A 192 13.13 -10.66 -6.72
C TYR A 192 12.01 -11.50 -7.32
N LEU A 193 12.36 -12.30 -8.32
CA LEU A 193 11.54 -13.39 -8.84
C LEU A 193 12.23 -14.70 -8.49
N TYR A 194 11.51 -15.62 -7.86
CA TYR A 194 12.01 -16.94 -7.52
C TYR A 194 10.92 -18.00 -7.67
N ARG A 195 11.31 -19.26 -7.49
CA ARG A 195 10.40 -20.40 -7.60
C ARG A 195 10.29 -21.12 -6.26
N GLU A 196 9.06 -21.24 -5.78
CA GLU A 196 8.70 -22.00 -4.56
C GLU A 196 7.46 -22.86 -4.89
N GLY A 197 7.70 -23.93 -5.65
CA GLY A 197 6.63 -24.65 -6.36
C GLY A 197 6.16 -23.90 -7.60
N THR A 198 5.54 -22.73 -7.42
CA THR A 198 5.16 -21.80 -8.49
C THR A 198 6.11 -20.60 -8.58
N TRP A 199 5.98 -19.80 -9.63
CA TRP A 199 6.67 -18.52 -9.71
C TRP A 199 6.09 -17.56 -8.67
N VAL A 200 6.98 -16.96 -7.87
CA VAL A 200 6.65 -15.99 -6.83
C VAL A 200 7.51 -14.76 -7.05
N HIS A 201 6.89 -13.59 -7.05
CA HIS A 201 7.59 -12.32 -7.04
C HIS A 201 7.46 -11.65 -5.67
N ASP A 202 8.59 -11.31 -5.09
CA ASP A 202 8.71 -10.59 -3.83
C ASP A 202 9.39 -9.25 -4.14
N LEU A 203 8.54 -8.27 -4.40
CA LEU A 203 8.89 -6.93 -4.84
C LEU A 203 8.57 -5.95 -3.72
N ASP A 204 9.41 -4.94 -3.56
CA ASP A 204 9.10 -3.85 -2.66
C ASP A 204 7.91 -3.03 -3.15
N GLU A 205 7.32 -2.25 -2.26
CA GLU A 205 6.21 -1.35 -2.60
C GLU A 205 6.66 -0.06 -3.31
N SER A 206 7.93 0.02 -3.75
CA SER A 206 8.44 1.21 -4.40
C SER A 206 7.73 1.41 -5.73
N PRO A 207 7.78 2.61 -6.32
CA PRO A 207 7.17 2.86 -7.62
C PRO A 207 7.68 1.86 -8.67
N LEU A 208 9.00 1.62 -8.67
CA LEU A 208 9.63 0.67 -9.55
C LEU A 208 9.20 -0.76 -9.23
N GLY A 209 9.09 -1.14 -7.95
CA GLY A 209 8.60 -2.44 -7.52
C GLY A 209 7.17 -2.71 -7.97
N ARG A 210 6.28 -1.72 -7.88
CA ARG A 210 4.91 -1.81 -8.39
C ARG A 210 4.85 -1.90 -9.92
N ASP A 211 5.68 -1.16 -10.64
CA ASP A 211 5.73 -1.25 -12.10
C ASP A 211 6.23 -2.62 -12.56
N VAL A 212 7.23 -3.18 -11.87
CA VAL A 212 7.70 -4.56 -12.05
C VAL A 212 6.58 -5.54 -11.71
N ALA A 213 5.85 -5.35 -10.60
CA ALA A 213 4.75 -6.24 -10.19
C ALA A 213 3.64 -6.27 -11.26
N ARG A 214 3.14 -5.10 -11.69
CA ARG A 214 2.14 -4.99 -12.75
C ARG A 214 2.60 -5.60 -14.08
N PHE A 215 3.89 -5.50 -14.38
CA PHE A 215 4.46 -6.15 -15.55
C PHE A 215 4.40 -7.68 -15.44
N LEU A 216 4.86 -8.24 -14.31
CA LEU A 216 4.83 -9.67 -14.07
C LEU A 216 3.40 -10.21 -14.01
N GLU A 217 2.47 -9.51 -13.35
CA GLU A 217 1.04 -9.85 -13.31
C GLU A 217 0.42 -9.91 -14.72
N ARG A 218 0.80 -8.99 -15.62
CA ARG A 218 0.37 -9.04 -17.02
C ARG A 218 0.94 -10.23 -17.77
N LEU A 219 2.19 -10.61 -17.51
CA LEU A 219 2.77 -11.83 -18.07
C LEU A 219 2.09 -13.10 -17.53
N VAL A 220 1.80 -13.14 -16.22
CA VAL A 220 1.03 -14.22 -15.59
C VAL A 220 -0.34 -14.36 -16.24
N ALA A 221 -1.04 -13.24 -16.48
CA ALA A 221 -2.33 -13.26 -17.15
C ALA A 221 -2.24 -13.76 -18.60
N ALA A 222 -1.15 -13.45 -19.30
CA ALA A 222 -0.92 -13.86 -20.69
C ALA A 222 -0.56 -15.35 -20.85
N ASP A 223 0.16 -15.93 -19.89
CA ASP A 223 0.62 -17.33 -19.95
C ASP A 223 0.44 -18.08 -18.62
N ARG A 224 -0.77 -18.01 -18.06
CA ARG A 224 -1.08 -18.57 -16.75
C ARG A 224 -0.58 -20.01 -16.51
N PRO A 225 -0.71 -20.96 -17.46
CA PRO A 225 -0.22 -22.33 -17.26
C PRO A 225 1.26 -22.40 -16.91
N ARG A 226 2.10 -21.58 -17.54
CA ARG A 226 3.55 -21.54 -17.29
C ARG A 226 3.89 -20.95 -15.92
N TRP A 227 3.17 -19.92 -15.49
CA TRP A 227 3.41 -19.24 -14.20
C TRP A 227 2.95 -20.05 -12.98
N THR A 228 1.95 -20.92 -13.16
CA THR A 228 1.38 -21.76 -12.08
C THR A 228 1.84 -23.21 -12.10
N ALA A 229 2.73 -23.60 -13.03
CA ALA A 229 3.25 -24.96 -13.11
C ALA A 229 4.10 -25.32 -11.89
N VAL A 230 3.75 -26.43 -11.22
CA VAL A 230 4.37 -26.85 -9.95
C VAL A 230 5.73 -27.56 -10.14
N GLY A 231 6.23 -27.70 -11.38
CA GLY A 231 7.49 -28.38 -11.66
C GLY A 231 8.28 -27.78 -12.83
N PRO A 232 9.62 -27.81 -12.78
CA PRO A 232 10.49 -27.27 -13.84
C PRO A 232 10.61 -28.23 -15.03
N THR A 233 10.64 -27.68 -16.24
CA THR A 233 11.37 -28.27 -17.36
C THR A 233 12.60 -27.39 -17.56
N THR A 234 13.75 -27.83 -17.07
CA THR A 234 14.97 -27.03 -16.85
C THR A 234 15.46 -26.20 -18.06
N GLY A 235 15.15 -26.59 -19.29
CA GLY A 235 15.43 -25.78 -20.48
C GLY A 235 14.43 -24.64 -20.72
N ASP A 236 13.16 -24.85 -20.39
CA ASP A 236 12.07 -23.90 -20.62
C ASP A 236 12.11 -22.73 -19.63
N ASP A 237 12.58 -22.96 -18.41
CA ASP A 237 12.66 -21.92 -17.38
C ASP A 237 13.78 -20.90 -17.65
N VAL A 238 14.94 -21.34 -18.15
CA VAL A 238 16.06 -20.41 -18.43
C VAL A 238 15.71 -19.47 -19.58
N ASP A 239 15.13 -20.00 -20.66
CA ASP A 239 14.70 -19.18 -21.79
C ASP A 239 13.53 -18.28 -21.40
N HIS A 240 12.60 -18.77 -20.57
CA HIS A 240 11.56 -17.94 -19.96
C HIS A 240 12.13 -16.75 -19.19
N LEU A 241 13.09 -17.00 -18.30
CA LEU A 241 13.69 -15.97 -17.45
C LEU A 241 14.46 -14.94 -18.27
N ARG A 242 15.12 -15.36 -19.36
CA ARG A 242 15.76 -14.45 -20.32
C ARG A 242 14.72 -13.58 -21.02
N ASP A 243 13.60 -14.16 -21.46
CA ASP A 243 12.53 -13.42 -22.10
C ASP A 243 11.89 -12.41 -21.14
N VAL A 244 11.64 -12.80 -19.89
CA VAL A 244 11.15 -11.91 -18.83
C VAL A 244 12.14 -10.76 -18.61
N ALA A 245 13.43 -11.05 -18.46
CA ALA A 245 14.48 -10.05 -18.25
C ALA A 245 14.60 -9.09 -19.45
N ALA A 246 14.56 -9.60 -20.68
CA ALA A 246 14.63 -8.80 -21.89
C ALA A 246 13.37 -7.94 -22.09
N ALA A 247 12.20 -8.49 -21.79
CA ALA A 247 10.94 -7.78 -21.92
C ALA A 247 10.81 -6.66 -20.88
N ILE A 248 11.19 -6.91 -19.62
CA ILE A 248 11.09 -5.89 -18.57
C ILE A 248 12.08 -4.75 -18.78
N ALA A 249 13.31 -5.04 -19.22
CA ALA A 249 14.32 -4.03 -19.51
C ALA A 249 13.91 -3.06 -20.63
N ARG A 250 12.94 -3.44 -21.49
CA ARG A 250 12.38 -2.56 -22.54
C ARG A 250 11.32 -1.59 -22.03
N VAL A 251 10.68 -1.91 -20.90
CA VAL A 251 9.47 -1.20 -20.43
C VAL A 251 9.62 -0.60 -19.04
N CYS A 252 10.67 -0.97 -18.32
CA CYS A 252 10.91 -0.60 -16.93
C CYS A 252 12.38 -0.18 -16.77
N PRO A 253 12.69 0.94 -16.12
CA PRO A 253 14.07 1.41 -15.91
C PRO A 253 14.76 0.66 -14.77
N CYS A 254 14.56 -0.66 -14.67
CA CYS A 254 15.25 -1.52 -13.71
C CYS A 254 16.38 -2.30 -14.39
N THR A 255 17.44 -2.55 -13.64
CA THR A 255 18.48 -3.49 -14.06
C THR A 255 18.07 -4.88 -13.61
N VAL A 256 18.09 -5.86 -14.51
CA VAL A 256 17.77 -7.25 -14.16
C VAL A 256 19.08 -8.03 -14.00
N VAL A 257 19.31 -8.56 -12.81
CA VAL A 257 20.46 -9.39 -12.49
C VAL A 257 19.98 -10.85 -12.40
N PRO A 258 20.45 -11.75 -13.27
CA PRO A 258 20.20 -13.18 -13.12
C PRO A 258 20.82 -13.67 -11.81
N GLY A 259 20.12 -14.52 -11.06
CA GLY A 259 20.74 -15.21 -9.94
C GLY A 259 21.71 -16.29 -10.42
N ASP A 260 22.82 -16.46 -9.71
CA ASP A 260 23.67 -17.65 -9.86
C ASP A 260 22.87 -18.85 -9.33
N ALA A 261 22.31 -19.64 -10.24
CA ALA A 261 21.62 -20.89 -9.92
C ALA A 261 22.59 -22.03 -9.60
#